data_AF-A0A7Z9MG20-F1
#
_entry.id   AF-A0A7Z9MG20-F1
#
_cell.length_a   1.000
_cell.length_b   1.000
_cell.length_c   1.000
_cell.angle_alpha   90.00
_cell.angle_beta   90.00
_cell.angle_gamma   90.00
#
_symmetry.space_group_name_H-M   'P 1'
#
loop_
_entity.id
_entity.type
_entity.pdbx_description
1 polymer ?
#
loop_
_entity_poly.entity_id
_entity_poly.type
_entity_poly.pdbx_seq_one_letter_code
_entity_poly.pdbx_strand_id
1 'polypeptide(L)'
;KGPFPIHIKLETGMNRLGFDEKDLPELIARIQDSDTIFIKSVFSHLAASEDPNHDDFSDVQISRFKENSAKITSAFYYPILRHI
;
A
#
# COMPACT_ATOMS: atom_id res chain seq x y z
N LYS A 1 2.60 -22.21 -15.29
CA LYS A 1 3.24 -21.05 -14.62
C LYS A 1 2.19 -20.43 -13.71
N GLY A 2 2.50 -20.13 -12.45
CA GLY A 2 1.56 -19.51 -11.52
C GLY A 2 1.44 -17.99 -11.73
N PRO A 3 0.52 -17.31 -11.03
CA PRO A 3 0.38 -15.86 -11.08
C PRO A 3 1.66 -15.16 -10.65
N PHE A 4 1.96 -14.01 -11.27
CA PHE A 4 3.17 -13.24 -11.01
C PHE A 4 3.02 -12.36 -9.75
N PRO A 5 3.99 -12.37 -8.83
CA PRO A 5 3.92 -11.55 -7.61
C PRO A 5 4.13 -10.06 -7.91
N ILE A 6 3.30 -9.20 -7.32
CA ILE A 6 3.44 -7.74 -7.43
C ILE A 6 3.51 -7.06 -6.04
N HIS A 7 4.11 -5.87 -6.00
CA HIS A 7 4.17 -5.04 -4.81
C HIS A 7 3.33 -3.77 -5.03
N ILE A 8 2.41 -3.50 -4.12
CA ILE A 8 1.58 -2.29 -4.17
C ILE A 8 2.25 -1.20 -3.36
N LYS A 9 2.57 -0.10 -4.01
CA LYS A 9 3.04 1.11 -3.34
C LYS A 9 1.86 2.03 -3.04
N LEU A 10 1.71 2.44 -1.79
CA LEU A 10 0.72 3.42 -1.35
C LEU A 10 1.32 4.81 -1.31
N GLU A 11 0.58 5.79 -1.82
CA GLU A 11 0.88 7.19 -1.61
C GLU A 11 0.33 7.61 -0.23
N THR A 12 1.21 8.14 0.62
CA THR A 12 0.89 8.50 2.02
C THR A 12 1.18 9.95 2.36
N GLY A 13 1.74 10.73 1.42
CA GLY A 13 1.98 12.16 1.58
C GLY A 13 3.18 12.73 0.81
N MET A 14 3.98 11.90 0.13
CA MET A 14 5.10 12.36 -0.71
C MET A 14 4.65 12.91 -2.07
N ASN A 15 3.39 12.65 -2.47
CA ASN A 15 2.79 13.08 -3.73
C ASN A 15 3.67 12.77 -4.97
N ARG A 16 4.25 11.56 -5.00
CA ARG A 16 5.22 11.18 -6.03
C ARG A 16 4.77 9.95 -6.81
N LEU A 17 4.68 8.81 -6.15
CA LEU A 17 4.39 7.51 -6.77
C LEU A 17 3.70 6.63 -5.75
N GLY A 18 2.60 6.02 -6.15
CA GLY A 18 1.80 5.10 -5.35
C GLY A 18 0.33 5.28 -5.66
N PHE A 19 -0.50 4.36 -5.20
CA PHE A 19 -1.95 4.48 -5.28
C PHE A 19 -2.46 5.36 -4.14
N ASP A 20 -3.35 6.30 -4.47
CA ASP A 20 -4.11 7.06 -3.50
C ASP A 20 -5.24 6.18 -2.93
N GLU A 21 -5.77 6.59 -1.78
CA GLU A 21 -6.93 5.94 -1.16
C GLU A 21 -8.12 5.77 -2.12
N LYS A 22 -8.38 6.79 -2.94
CA LYS A 22 -9.48 6.81 -3.91
C LYS A 22 -9.34 5.75 -5.02
N ASP A 23 -8.11 5.30 -5.30
CA ASP A 23 -7.82 4.34 -6.37
C ASP A 23 -7.95 2.89 -5.88
N LEU A 24 -7.96 2.66 -4.56
CA LEU A 24 -7.96 1.33 -3.97
C LEU A 24 -9.16 0.46 -4.36
N PRO A 25 -10.41 0.97 -4.42
CA PRO A 25 -11.54 0.16 -4.85
C PRO A 25 -11.36 -0.41 -6.27
N GLU A 26 -10.89 0.42 -7.21
CA GLU A 26 -10.65 -0.01 -8.59
C GLU A 26 -9.45 -0.96 -8.67
N LEU A 27 -8.36 -0.66 -7.97
CA LEU A 27 -7.17 -1.52 -7.90
C LEU A 27 -7.52 -2.92 -7.40
N ILE A 28 -8.28 -3.00 -6.29
CA ILE A 28 -8.71 -4.27 -5.69
C ILE A 28 -9.57 -5.05 -6.69
N ALA A 29 -10.57 -4.41 -7.29
CA ALA A 29 -11.46 -5.05 -8.26
C ALA A 29 -10.67 -5.62 -9.46
N ARG A 30 -9.75 -4.84 -10.03
CA ARG A 30 -8.92 -5.27 -11.17
C ARG A 30 -8.00 -6.45 -10.83
N ILE A 31 -7.46 -6.49 -9.61
CA ILE A 31 -6.59 -7.60 -9.19
C ILE A 31 -7.41 -8.85 -8.86
N GLN A 32 -8.60 -8.71 -8.26
CA GLN A 32 -9.49 -9.84 -7.99
C GLN A 32 -9.99 -10.51 -9.27
N ASP A 33 -10.16 -9.75 -10.36
CA ASP A 33 -10.54 -10.25 -11.68
C ASP A 33 -9.35 -10.84 -12.48
N SER A 34 -8.13 -10.83 -11.92
CA SER A 34 -6.92 -11.27 -12.62
C SER A 34 -6.38 -12.60 -12.08
N ASP A 35 -6.28 -13.59 -12.96
CA ASP A 35 -5.60 -14.86 -12.67
C ASP A 35 -4.08 -14.81 -12.93
N THR A 36 -3.57 -13.66 -13.39
CA THR A 36 -2.17 -13.53 -13.87
C THR A 36 -1.23 -12.89 -12.86
N ILE A 37 -1.76 -12.21 -11.85
CA ILE A 37 -0.98 -11.50 -10.83
C ILE A 37 -1.55 -11.73 -9.43
N PHE A 38 -0.74 -11.55 -8.40
CA PHE A 38 -1.21 -11.52 -7.01
C PHE A 38 -0.36 -10.57 -6.17
N ILE A 39 -0.92 -10.03 -5.09
CA ILE A 39 -0.22 -9.05 -4.25
C ILE A 39 0.71 -9.77 -3.29
N LYS A 40 2.02 -9.60 -3.44
CA LYS A 40 3.01 -10.14 -2.50
C LYS A 40 3.18 -9.25 -1.27
N SER A 41 3.20 -7.93 -1.47
CA SER A 41 3.29 -6.98 -0.36
C SER A 41 2.66 -5.62 -0.69
N VAL A 42 2.41 -4.85 0.36
CA VAL A 42 2.02 -3.43 0.32
C VAL A 42 3.06 -2.61 1.07
N PHE A 43 3.46 -1.47 0.53
CA PHE A 43 4.45 -0.60 1.17
C PHE A 43 4.27 0.89 0.90
N SER A 44 4.94 1.74 1.68
CA SER A 44 5.10 3.18 1.41
C SER A 44 6.50 3.64 1.82
N HIS A 45 6.80 4.94 1.69
CA HIS A 45 8.04 5.53 2.19
C HIS A 45 7.72 6.70 3.12
N LEU A 46 8.52 6.84 4.18
CA LEU A 46 8.53 8.04 5.01
C LEU A 46 9.27 9.17 4.28
N ALA A 47 8.75 10.40 4.38
CA ALA A 47 9.35 11.55 3.72
C ALA A 47 10.64 12.04 4.41
N ALA A 48 10.73 11.89 5.74
CA ALA A 48 11.88 12.30 6.54
C ALA A 48 12.09 11.32 7.69
N SER A 49 12.72 10.17 7.42
CA SER A 49 12.99 9.16 8.45
C SER A 49 14.06 9.56 9.48
N GLU A 50 14.75 10.68 9.28
CA GLU A 50 15.90 11.12 10.09
C GLU A 50 15.75 12.54 10.68
N ASP A 51 14.60 13.20 10.52
CA ASP A 51 14.34 14.54 11.07
C ASP A 51 13.26 14.48 12.16
N PRO A 52 13.63 14.64 13.46
CA PRO A 52 12.67 14.67 14.57
C PRO A 52 11.62 15.78 14.45
N ASN A 53 11.88 16.82 13.65
CA ASN A 53 10.90 17.88 13.41
C ASN A 53 9.79 17.45 12.43
N HIS A 54 9.81 16.21 11.92
CA HIS A 54 8.82 15.64 11.02
C HIS A 54 8.09 14.43 11.62
N ASP A 55 8.15 14.25 12.94
CA ASP A 55 7.43 13.19 13.66
C ASP A 55 5.92 13.24 13.38
N ASP A 56 5.30 14.43 13.48
CA ASP A 56 3.86 14.61 13.22
C ASP A 56 3.46 14.20 11.79
N PHE A 57 4.30 14.50 10.80
CA PHE A 57 4.04 14.11 9.42
C PHE A 57 4.24 12.60 9.21
N SER A 58 5.27 12.03 9.82
CA SER A 58 5.52 10.59 9.79
C SER A 58 4.37 9.80 10.41
N ASP A 59 3.78 10.29 11.51
CA ASP A 59 2.60 9.69 12.13
C ASP A 59 1.37 9.72 11.21
N VAL A 60 1.18 10.81 10.46
CA VAL A 60 0.16 10.90 9.42
C VAL A 60 0.42 9.87 8.31
N GLN A 61 1.66 9.73 7.84
CA GLN A 61 2.01 8.74 6.82
C GLN A 61 1.77 7.31 7.31
N ILE A 62 2.16 6.99 8.54
CA ILE A 62 1.96 5.67 9.17
C ILE A 62 0.47 5.37 9.33
N SER A 63 -0.33 6.34 9.77
CA SER A 63 -1.78 6.17 9.94
C SER A 63 -2.46 5.88 8.60
N ARG A 64 -2.16 6.68 7.57
CA ARG A 64 -2.65 6.46 6.19
C ARG A 64 -2.22 5.09 5.65
N PHE A 65 -0.97 4.71 5.87
CA PHE A 65 -0.47 3.40 5.47
C PHE A 65 -1.23 2.26 6.14
N LYS A 66 -1.46 2.34 7.46
CA LYS A 66 -2.22 1.33 8.21
C LYS A 66 -3.64 1.19 7.66
N GLU A 67 -4.34 2.30 7.47
CA GLU A 67 -5.72 2.31 6.95
C GLU A 67 -5.81 1.75 5.53
N ASN A 68 -4.97 2.24 4.64
CA ASN A 68 -5.03 1.86 3.21
C ASN A 68 -4.50 0.44 2.98
N SER A 69 -3.44 0.03 3.68
CA SER A 69 -2.99 -1.36 3.62
C SER A 69 -4.02 -2.33 4.20
N ALA A 70 -4.76 -1.94 5.25
CA ALA A 70 -5.81 -2.78 5.82
C ALA A 70 -6.97 -3.01 4.83
N LYS A 71 -7.36 -1.99 4.05
CA LYS A 71 -8.37 -2.13 2.98
C LYS A 71 -7.94 -3.16 1.95
N ILE A 72 -6.67 -3.13 1.53
CA ILE A 72 -6.12 -4.12 0.60
C ILE A 72 -6.09 -5.50 1.25
N THR A 73 -5.48 -5.66 2.43
CA THR A 73 -5.31 -6.98 3.05
C THR A 73 -6.64 -7.67 3.36
N SER A 74 -7.68 -6.90 3.68
CA SER A 74 -9.01 -7.45 4.00
C SER A 74 -9.78 -7.94 2.77
N ALA A 75 -9.36 -7.55 1.56
CA ALA A 75 -10.00 -7.93 0.31
C ALA A 75 -9.48 -9.26 -0.29
N PHE A 76 -8.43 -9.85 0.29
CA PHE A 76 -7.80 -11.08 -0.22
C PHE A 76 -7.68 -12.13 0.89
N TYR A 77 -7.95 -13.39 0.56
CA TYR A 77 -7.97 -14.51 1.52
C TYR A 77 -6.57 -15.10 1.83
N TYR A 78 -5.50 -14.44 1.39
CA TYR A 78 -4.12 -14.91 1.56
C TYR A 78 -3.27 -13.83 2.25
N PRO A 79 -2.18 -14.22 2.94
CA PRO A 79 -1.34 -13.26 3.64
C PRO A 79 -0.60 -12.34 2.68
N ILE A 80 -0.68 -11.03 2.93
CA ILE A 80 0.03 -9.98 2.20
C ILE A 80 0.99 -9.27 3.17
N LEU A 81 2.27 -9.22 2.81
CA LEU A 81 3.29 -8.57 3.64
C LEU A 81 3.09 -7.05 3.66
N ARG A 82 3.42 -6.40 4.78
CA ARG A 82 3.36 -4.93 4.94
C ARG A 82 4.67 -4.40 5.47
N HIS A 83 5.20 -3.33 4.88
CA HIS A 83 6.38 -2.61 5.37
C HIS A 83 6.27 -1.13 5.01
N ILE A 84 6.86 -0.25 5.81
CA ILE A 84 6.90 1.21 5.60
C ILE A 84 8.29 1.73 5.97
#